data_AF-A0A8X6W5T8-F1
#
_entry.id   AF-A0A8X6W5T8-F1
#
_cell.length_a   1.000
_cell.length_b   1.000
_cell.length_c   1.000
_cell.angle_alpha   90.00
_cell.angle_beta   90.00
_cell.angle_gamma   90.00
#
_symmetry.space_group_name_H-M   'P 1'
#
loop_
_entity.id
_entity.type
_entity.pdbx_description
1 polymer ?
#
loop_
_entity_poly.entity_id
_entity_poly.type
_entity_poly.pdbx_seq_one_letter_code
_entity_poly.pdbx_strand_id
1 'polypeptide(L)'
;MQCSNEIWIGTNEEIARKQYEREYSTEVKICGLFVDKDKPFLCASPDGLVGDDGLIEIKCPYSARFESNLLEFLITKKNSLGFKFSNERGIYLPLNHKFYFQIQGQLFITQRKWCDLYLWCKKDSLTLRIEANEEF
;
A
#
# COMPACT_ATOMS: atom_id res chain seq x y z
N MET A 1 20.94 -8.32 -8.67
CA MET A 1 19.88 -7.28 -8.81
C MET A 1 18.62 -7.61 -8.02
N GLN A 2 18.21 -8.86 -7.84
CA GLN A 2 17.01 -9.22 -7.07
C GLN A 2 17.19 -9.06 -5.55
N CYS A 3 18.33 -9.51 -5.01
CA CYS A 3 18.66 -9.42 -3.59
C CYS A 3 18.73 -7.97 -3.05
N SER A 4 19.18 -7.00 -3.87
CA SER A 4 19.21 -5.58 -3.48
C SER A 4 17.81 -4.96 -3.33
N ASN A 5 16.81 -5.45 -4.06
CA ASN A 5 15.45 -4.94 -3.99
C ASN A 5 14.73 -5.44 -2.73
N GLU A 6 14.89 -6.72 -2.40
CA GLU A 6 14.30 -7.32 -1.19
C GLU A 6 14.89 -6.70 0.08
N ILE A 7 16.22 -6.50 0.13
CA ILE A 7 16.88 -5.79 1.23
C ILE A 7 16.34 -4.37 1.36
N TRP A 8 16.15 -3.65 0.24
CA TRP A 8 15.59 -2.30 0.27
C TRP A 8 14.18 -2.28 0.86
N ILE A 9 13.31 -3.20 0.45
CA ILE A 9 11.93 -3.24 0.94
C ILE A 9 11.92 -3.54 2.44
N GLY A 10 12.54 -4.66 2.85
CA GLY A 10 12.52 -5.11 4.24
C GLY A 10 13.16 -4.12 5.22
N THR A 11 14.19 -3.37 4.80
CA THR A 11 14.85 -2.38 5.67
C THR A 11 14.07 -1.07 5.80
N ASN A 12 13.21 -0.72 4.84
CA ASN A 12 12.52 0.57 4.84
C ASN A 12 11.06 0.49 5.24
N GLU A 13 10.43 -0.69 5.22
CA GLU A 13 9.03 -0.83 5.60
C GLU A 13 8.75 -0.37 7.03
N GLU A 14 9.62 -0.73 7.98
CA GLU A 14 9.50 -0.25 9.37
C GLU A 14 9.65 1.28 9.47
N ILE A 15 10.55 1.86 8.67
CA ILE A 15 10.78 3.32 8.64
C ILE A 15 9.54 4.02 8.05
N ALA A 16 9.02 3.50 6.95
CA ALA A 16 7.83 4.00 6.29
C ALA A 16 6.61 3.91 7.22
N ARG A 17 6.42 2.79 7.92
CA ARG A 17 5.35 2.64 8.92
C ARG A 17 5.43 3.69 10.02
N LYS A 18 6.62 3.86 10.64
CA LYS A 18 6.84 4.89 11.68
C LYS A 18 6.66 6.32 11.14
N GLN A 19 6.91 6.54 9.85
CA GLN A 19 6.63 7.83 9.22
C GLN A 19 5.12 8.04 9.05
N TYR A 20 4.39 7.05 8.53
CA TYR A 20 2.93 7.08 8.44
C TYR A 20 2.27 7.34 9.81
N GLU A 21 2.68 6.63 10.86
CA GLU A 21 2.17 6.82 12.22
C GLU A 21 2.31 8.28 12.68
N ARG A 22 3.44 8.92 12.39
CA ARG A 22 3.71 10.32 12.73
C ARG A 22 2.90 11.28 11.86
N GLU A 23 2.84 11.05 10.55
CA GLU A 23 2.12 11.91 9.58
C GLU A 23 0.62 11.94 9.87
N TYR A 24 0.03 10.79 10.20
CA TYR A 24 -1.41 10.65 10.42
C TYR A 24 -1.80 10.67 11.90
N SER A 25 -0.84 10.86 12.82
CA SER A 25 -1.07 10.84 14.26
C SER A 25 -1.90 9.62 14.72
N THR A 26 -1.53 8.45 14.20
CA THR A 26 -2.24 7.18 14.40
C THR A 26 -1.26 6.08 14.80
N GLU A 27 -1.79 5.00 15.37
CA GLU A 27 -1.03 3.79 15.67
C GLU A 27 -1.25 2.76 14.55
N VAL A 28 -0.17 2.15 14.07
CA VAL A 28 -0.23 0.98 13.18
C VAL A 28 0.12 -0.26 13.98
N LYS A 29 -0.88 -1.12 14.21
CA LYS A 29 -0.68 -2.39 14.91
C LYS A 29 -0.16 -3.44 13.93
N ILE A 30 1.05 -3.93 14.17
CA ILE A 30 1.65 -5.02 13.40
C ILE A 30 0.79 -6.27 13.57
N CYS A 31 0.59 -6.99 12.47
CA CYS A 31 -0.19 -8.22 12.43
C CYS A 31 0.54 -9.31 11.64
N GLY A 32 0.06 -10.55 11.81
CA GLY A 32 0.52 -11.69 11.02
C GLY A 32 -0.49 -12.06 9.93
N LEU A 33 -0.53 -13.35 9.62
CA LEU A 33 -1.44 -13.89 8.62
C LEU A 33 -2.88 -13.98 9.16
N PHE A 34 -3.82 -13.41 8.42
CA PHE A 34 -5.25 -13.65 8.58
C PHE A 34 -5.68 -14.77 7.65
N VAL A 35 -6.45 -15.71 8.16
CA VAL A 35 -7.04 -16.80 7.38
C VAL A 35 -8.54 -16.55 7.31
N ASP A 36 -9.10 -16.66 6.11
CA ASP A 36 -10.54 -16.53 5.90
C ASP A 36 -11.28 -17.65 6.64
N LYS A 37 -12.34 -17.29 7.38
CA LYS A 37 -13.07 -18.24 8.23
C LYS A 37 -13.88 -19.25 7.42
N ASP A 38 -14.43 -18.82 6.27
CA ASP A 38 -15.31 -19.63 5.44
C ASP A 38 -14.53 -20.36 4.34
N LYS A 39 -13.40 -19.80 3.92
CA LYS A 39 -12.49 -20.32 2.88
C LYS A 39 -11.06 -20.44 3.43
N PRO A 40 -10.75 -21.42 4.29
CA PRO A 40 -9.46 -21.49 5.00
C PRO A 40 -8.20 -21.60 4.11
N PHE A 41 -8.37 -21.85 2.81
CA PHE A 41 -7.30 -21.82 1.81
C PHE A 41 -6.96 -20.40 1.32
N LEU A 42 -7.75 -19.38 1.71
CA LEU A 42 -7.47 -17.97 1.46
C LEU A 42 -6.88 -17.31 2.71
N CYS A 43 -5.87 -16.49 2.50
CA CYS A 43 -5.22 -15.75 3.57
C CYS A 43 -4.67 -14.41 3.07
N ALA A 44 -4.49 -13.49 4.01
CA ALA A 44 -3.96 -12.15 3.77
C ALA A 44 -3.03 -11.73 4.90
N SER A 45 -1.95 -11.06 4.57
CA SER A 45 -1.02 -10.45 5.54
C SER A 45 -0.89 -8.98 5.19
N PRO A 46 -1.73 -8.09 5.75
CA PRO A 46 -1.52 -6.65 5.65
C PRO A 46 -0.28 -6.23 6.44
N ASP A 47 0.34 -5.13 6.03
CA ASP A 47 1.53 -4.59 6.69
C ASP A 47 1.19 -3.96 8.07
N GLY A 48 -0.09 -3.60 8.28
CA GLY A 48 -0.59 -3.28 9.60
C GLY A 48 -2.08 -2.94 9.65
N LEU A 49 -2.61 -2.91 10.87
CA LEU A 49 -3.99 -2.50 11.17
C LEU A 49 -4.01 -1.04 11.63
N VAL A 50 -4.96 -0.26 11.12
CA VAL A 50 -5.13 1.16 11.47
C VAL A 50 -6.53 1.36 12.07
N GLY A 51 -6.57 1.64 13.37
CA GLY A 51 -7.84 1.73 14.12
C GLY A 51 -8.70 0.48 14.02
N ASP A 52 -10.03 0.67 14.02
CA ASP A 52 -11.01 -0.42 14.04
C ASP A 52 -11.47 -0.88 12.64
N ASP A 53 -11.24 -0.07 11.61
CA ASP A 53 -11.77 -0.32 10.27
C ASP A 53 -10.71 -0.27 9.15
N GLY A 54 -9.48 0.13 9.45
CA GLY A 54 -8.45 0.39 8.46
C GLY A 54 -7.31 -0.62 8.41
N LEU A 55 -6.67 -0.68 7.25
CA LEU A 55 -5.39 -1.34 7.00
C LEU A 55 -4.38 -0.33 6.44
N ILE A 56 -3.10 -0.70 6.49
CA ILE A 56 -2.05 -0.08 5.69
C ILE A 56 -1.35 -1.15 4.85
N GLU A 57 -1.05 -0.80 3.60
CA GLU A 57 -0.20 -1.57 2.70
C GLU A 57 0.94 -0.67 2.24
N ILE A 58 2.16 -0.99 2.63
CA ILE A 58 3.37 -0.21 2.40
C ILE A 58 4.07 -0.73 1.14
N LYS A 59 4.46 0.19 0.26
CA LYS A 59 5.35 -0.13 -0.87
C LYS A 59 6.50 0.84 -0.93
N CYS A 60 7.71 0.29 -0.93
CA CYS A 60 8.96 1.01 -1.11
C CYS A 60 9.55 0.70 -2.50
N PRO A 61 8.99 1.21 -3.62
CA PRO A 61 9.46 0.84 -4.95
C PRO A 61 10.92 1.24 -5.17
N TYR A 62 11.78 0.25 -5.45
CA TYR A 62 13.21 0.48 -5.63
C TYR A 62 13.53 1.48 -6.77
N SER A 63 12.68 1.54 -7.80
CA SER A 63 12.80 2.52 -8.89
C SER A 63 12.63 3.96 -8.43
N ALA A 64 11.90 4.21 -7.33
CA ALA A 64 11.64 5.54 -6.79
C ALA A 64 12.58 5.93 -5.62
N ARG A 65 13.54 5.07 -5.26
CA ARG A 65 14.34 5.18 -4.02
C ARG A 65 15.10 6.50 -3.82
N PHE A 66 15.37 7.24 -4.89
CA PHE A 66 16.08 8.53 -4.88
C PHE A 66 15.23 9.72 -5.33
N GLU A 67 13.98 9.48 -5.70
CA GLU A 67 13.06 10.51 -6.13
C GLU A 67 12.71 11.42 -4.95
N SER A 68 12.49 12.70 -5.24
CA SER A 68 12.07 13.71 -4.25
C SER A 68 10.62 14.14 -4.41
N ASN A 69 9.93 13.61 -5.43
CA ASN A 69 8.52 13.86 -5.68
C ASN A 69 7.92 12.58 -6.28
N LEU A 70 7.25 11.79 -5.45
CA LEU A 70 6.64 10.53 -5.85
C LEU A 70 5.47 10.75 -6.81
N LEU A 71 4.70 11.82 -6.64
CA LEU A 71 3.60 12.13 -7.55
C LEU A 71 4.11 12.41 -8.96
N GLU A 72 5.10 13.30 -9.10
CA GLU A 72 5.75 13.60 -10.37
C GLU A 72 6.39 12.34 -10.96
N PHE A 73 7.10 11.57 -10.13
CA PHE A 73 7.67 10.29 -10.54
C PHE A 73 6.59 9.40 -11.15
N LEU A 74 5.43 9.24 -10.50
CA LEU A 74 4.33 8.37 -10.91
C LEU A 74 3.57 8.83 -12.18
N ILE A 75 3.56 10.14 -12.49
CA ILE A 75 2.83 10.67 -13.67
C ILE A 75 3.72 10.91 -14.88
N THR A 76 5.00 11.24 -14.71
CA THR A 76 5.87 11.72 -15.81
C THR A 76 6.70 10.62 -16.46
N LYS A 77 7.19 9.68 -15.66
CA LYS A 77 8.04 8.60 -16.17
C LYS A 77 7.16 7.47 -16.70
N LYS A 78 7.61 6.77 -17.74
CA LYS A 78 6.98 5.51 -18.22
C LYS A 78 7.03 4.47 -17.09
N ASN A 79 6.10 4.54 -16.14
CA ASN A 79 6.23 3.80 -14.90
C ASN A 79 5.70 2.38 -15.05
N SER A 80 6.56 1.44 -14.69
CA SER A 80 6.20 0.04 -14.47
C SER A 80 5.27 -0.19 -13.28
N LEU A 81 4.90 0.85 -12.53
CA LEU A 81 4.02 0.75 -11.37
C LEU A 81 2.53 0.91 -11.70
N GLY A 82 2.15 1.29 -12.92
CA GLY A 82 0.76 1.17 -13.38
C GLY A 82 -0.29 2.13 -12.79
N PHE A 83 0.11 3.13 -12.00
CA PHE A 83 -0.78 4.20 -11.52
C PHE A 83 -1.19 5.13 -12.67
N LYS A 84 -2.38 5.74 -12.55
CA LYS A 84 -2.92 6.66 -13.55
C LYS A 84 -3.27 8.00 -12.93
N PHE A 85 -3.39 9.03 -13.77
CA PHE A 85 -3.79 10.36 -13.37
C PHE A 85 -5.02 10.81 -14.15
N SER A 86 -5.91 11.55 -13.48
CA SER A 86 -7.05 12.25 -14.05
C SER A 86 -7.11 13.65 -13.46
N ASN A 87 -7.48 14.65 -14.27
CA ASN A 87 -7.66 16.02 -13.78
C ASN A 87 -8.76 16.13 -12.70
N GLU A 88 -9.73 15.23 -12.70
CA GLU A 88 -10.87 15.25 -11.77
C GLU A 88 -10.57 14.51 -10.47
N ARG A 89 -9.82 13.40 -10.55
CA ARG A 89 -9.60 12.47 -9.41
C ARG A 89 -8.18 12.53 -8.84
N GLY A 90 -7.28 13.25 -9.50
CA GLY A 90 -5.85 13.17 -9.23
C GLY A 90 -5.27 11.81 -9.62
N ILE A 91 -4.25 11.38 -8.87
CA ILE A 91 -3.65 10.06 -9.04
C ILE A 91 -4.57 8.97 -8.49
N TYR A 92 -4.68 7.84 -9.19
CA TYR A 92 -5.48 6.71 -8.75
C TYR A 92 -4.87 5.37 -9.19
N LEU A 93 -5.29 4.32 -8.50
CA LEU A 93 -4.95 2.94 -8.79
C LEU A 93 -6.01 2.32 -9.72
N PRO A 94 -5.68 1.83 -10.92
CA PRO A 94 -6.65 1.16 -11.78
C PRO A 94 -7.24 -0.09 -11.12
N LEU A 95 -8.52 -0.38 -11.37
CA LEU A 95 -9.21 -1.55 -10.80
C LEU A 95 -8.61 -2.90 -11.23
N ASN A 96 -7.93 -2.93 -12.38
CA ASN A 96 -7.21 -4.10 -12.87
C ASN A 96 -5.74 -4.16 -12.42
N HIS A 97 -5.35 -3.34 -11.45
CA HIS A 97 -3.99 -3.29 -10.95
C HIS A 97 -3.73 -4.38 -9.90
N LYS A 98 -2.56 -5.02 -9.92
CA LYS A 98 -2.19 -6.08 -8.95
C LYS A 98 -2.33 -5.68 -7.48
N PHE A 99 -1.97 -4.43 -7.15
CA PHE A 99 -2.13 -3.91 -5.78
C PHE A 99 -3.59 -3.71 -5.42
N TYR A 100 -4.46 -3.39 -6.40
CA TYR A 100 -5.89 -3.28 -6.15
C TYR A 100 -6.46 -4.65 -5.79
N PHE A 101 -6.12 -5.69 -6.58
CA PHE A 101 -6.53 -7.06 -6.26
C PHE A 101 -6.02 -7.54 -4.89
N GLN A 102 -4.74 -7.26 -4.58
CA GLN A 102 -4.15 -7.60 -3.29
C GLN A 102 -4.90 -6.93 -2.12
N ILE A 103 -5.12 -5.61 -2.22
CA ILE A 103 -5.77 -4.82 -1.19
C ILE A 103 -7.23 -5.24 -0.99
N GLN A 104 -7.98 -5.43 -2.07
CA GLN A 104 -9.37 -5.89 -1.95
C GLN A 104 -9.44 -7.29 -1.31
N GLY A 105 -8.52 -8.19 -1.65
CA GLY A 105 -8.40 -9.47 -0.96
C GLY A 105 -8.08 -9.33 0.53
N GLN A 106 -7.18 -8.42 0.90
CA GLN A 106 -6.88 -8.13 2.31
C GLN A 106 -8.10 -7.58 3.04
N LEU A 107 -8.84 -6.64 2.44
CA LEU A 107 -10.05 -6.04 3.02
C LEU A 107 -11.15 -7.09 3.21
N PHE A 108 -11.37 -7.93 2.20
CA PHE A 108 -12.31 -9.04 2.27
C PHE A 108 -11.96 -10.00 3.41
N ILE A 109 -10.73 -10.51 3.47
CA ILE A 109 -10.34 -11.53 4.46
C ILE A 109 -10.36 -10.97 5.88
N THR A 110 -9.96 -9.71 6.06
CA THR A 110 -9.90 -9.07 7.38
C THR A 110 -11.20 -8.41 7.82
N GLN A 111 -12.20 -8.33 6.92
CA GLN A 111 -13.48 -7.65 7.14
C GLN A 111 -13.30 -6.17 7.53
N ARG A 112 -12.34 -5.50 6.87
CA ARG A 112 -12.00 -4.08 7.08
C ARG A 112 -12.57 -3.23 5.94
N LYS A 113 -12.78 -1.94 6.20
CA LYS A 113 -13.51 -1.04 5.29
C LYS A 113 -12.60 -0.33 4.30
N TRP A 114 -11.35 -0.07 4.67
CA TRP A 114 -10.41 0.65 3.82
C TRP A 114 -8.96 0.26 4.09
N CYS A 115 -8.12 0.49 3.09
CA CYS A 115 -6.68 0.33 3.19
C CYS A 115 -5.99 1.57 2.63
N ASP A 116 -5.06 2.14 3.39
CA ASP A 116 -4.15 3.15 2.89
C ASP A 116 -2.97 2.48 2.20
N LEU A 117 -2.89 2.59 0.87
CA LEU A 117 -1.71 2.23 0.10
C LEU A 117 -0.66 3.34 0.28
N TYR A 118 0.36 3.07 1.08
CA TYR A 118 1.41 4.01 1.43
C TYR A 118 2.67 3.76 0.58
N LEU A 119 2.89 4.60 -0.42
CA LEU A 119 4.10 4.61 -1.22
C LEU A 119 5.16 5.46 -0.54
N TRP A 120 6.36 4.91 -0.36
CA TRP A 120 7.40 5.60 0.40
C TRP A 120 8.78 5.53 -0.28
N CYS A 121 9.50 6.65 -0.23
CA CYS A 121 10.93 6.72 -0.44
C CYS A 121 11.59 7.63 0.61
N LYS A 122 12.92 7.69 0.64
CA LYS A 122 13.66 8.44 1.68
C LYS A 122 13.35 9.94 1.74
N LYS A 123 12.83 10.53 0.66
CA LYS A 123 12.63 11.98 0.54
C LYS A 123 11.15 12.37 0.47
N ASP A 124 10.25 11.42 0.25
CA ASP A 124 8.84 11.71 -0.01
C ASP A 124 7.95 10.48 0.24
N SER A 125 6.68 10.74 0.50
CA SER A 125 5.63 9.74 0.71
C SER A 125 4.35 10.11 -0.04
N LEU A 126 3.58 9.10 -0.46
CA LEU A 126 2.29 9.30 -1.10
C LEU A 126 1.30 8.24 -0.63
N THR A 127 0.14 8.69 -0.16
CA THR A 127 -0.93 7.81 0.33
C THR A 127 -2.11 7.81 -0.63
N LEU A 128 -2.63 6.63 -0.94
CA LEU A 128 -3.88 6.45 -1.67
C LEU A 128 -4.81 5.56 -0.86
N ARG A 129 -5.97 6.10 -0.47
CA ARG A 129 -7.01 5.32 0.21
C ARG A 129 -7.80 4.48 -0.78
N ILE A 130 -7.89 3.19 -0.51
CA ILE A 130 -8.68 2.23 -1.26
C ILE A 130 -9.78 1.71 -0.34
N GLU A 131 -11.04 2.01 -0.68
CA GLU A 131 -12.21 1.50 0.04
C GLU A 131 -12.53 0.06 -0.39
N ALA A 132 -13.11 -0.72 0.53
CA ALA A 132 -13.62 -2.05 0.22
C ALA A 132 -14.70 -1.95 -0.87
N ASN A 133 -14.63 -2.83 -1.85
CA ASN A 133 -15.59 -2.94 -2.92
C ASN A 133 -16.38 -4.24 -2.76
N GLU A 134 -17.67 -4.15 -2.46
CA GLU A 134 -18.54 -5.29 -2.23
C GLU A 134 -18.80 -6.14 -3.49
N GLU A 135 -18.54 -5.58 -4.68
CA GLU A 135 -18.68 -6.27 -5.97
C GLU A 135 -17.40 -6.99 -6.42
N PHE A 136 -16.32 -6.91 -5.63
CA PHE A 136 -15.03 -7.53 -5.93
C PHE A 136 -14.99 -9.02 -5.56
#